data_AF-A0A9D5ZRE9-F1
#
_entry.id   AF-A0A9D5ZRE9-F1
#
_cell.length_a   1.000
_cell.length_b   1.000
_cell.length_c   1.000
_cell.angle_alpha   90.00
_cell.angle_beta   90.00
_cell.angle_gamma   90.00
#
_symmetry.space_group_name_H-M   'P 1'
#
loop_
_entity.id
_entity.type
_entity.pdbx_description
1 polymer ?
#
loop_
_entity_poly.entity_id
_entity_poly.type
_entity_poly.pdbx_seq_one_letter_code
_entity_poly.pdbx_strand_id
1 'polypeptide(L)'
;MFKYSGLLTLITILFFETGCMGRFYIPKAIPIKASMIINPNFKIVDKVTVLNVQAHNTKIILGKYKHKWSADLFFWTQTAINVLNMEFKKRKTKIIDDADKFLKLAVTNAYLVWKFRDITCTIILHAETGDNYRVNYEVSGNTKDLYESCDCAISQAVALMFNDGNILNYLAAKELPQQIKPSEKTISVEKTKDTDKDGVPDNLDKCLDTPLSAPVNDKGCWLIENVLFDFNRYDIKPKYYSLLDTIIKVLVKNPNLKMEIRGYTDNIGTEAYNIGLSEKRAVIITEYFIKKGIAQNRIHPKSFGLKNPVVNEDSDAARALNRRTEILLIR
;
A
#
# COMPACT_ATOMS: atom_id res chain seq x y z
N MET A 1 44.48 -5.42 -43.57
CA MET A 1 43.34 -6.22 -44.07
C MET A 1 42.91 -7.18 -42.96
N PHE A 2 41.63 -7.11 -42.59
CA PHE A 2 40.74 -8.08 -41.91
C PHE A 2 41.33 -9.48 -41.53
N LYS A 3 40.99 -10.12 -40.40
CA LYS A 3 39.63 -10.32 -39.84
C LYS A 3 39.71 -10.97 -38.44
N TYR A 4 38.81 -10.56 -37.54
CA TYR A 4 38.43 -11.22 -36.28
C TYR A 4 37.84 -12.63 -36.51
N SER A 5 38.09 -13.59 -35.60
CA SER A 5 37.23 -14.75 -35.33
C SER A 5 37.64 -15.54 -34.07
N GLY A 6 36.66 -15.86 -33.20
CA GLY A 6 36.66 -17.02 -32.27
C GLY A 6 37.19 -16.74 -30.85
N LEU A 7 36.39 -16.30 -29.86
CA LEU A 7 35.37 -17.03 -29.10
C LEU A 7 35.93 -18.18 -28.23
N LEU A 8 36.10 -17.94 -26.92
CA LEU A 8 35.71 -18.83 -25.80
C LEU A 8 36.03 -18.09 -24.47
N THR A 9 35.07 -17.33 -23.94
CA THR A 9 34.32 -17.66 -22.72
C THR A 9 35.15 -17.96 -21.48
N LEU A 10 35.42 -16.91 -20.70
CA LEU A 10 35.39 -17.00 -19.24
C LEU A 10 34.47 -15.87 -18.73
N ILE A 11 33.16 -16.03 -19.01
CA ILE A 11 32.13 -15.25 -18.32
C ILE A 11 32.06 -15.85 -16.92
N THR A 12 32.75 -15.20 -15.99
CA THR A 12 32.49 -15.33 -14.56
C THR A 12 30.98 -15.19 -14.34
N ILE A 13 30.43 -16.27 -13.82
CA ILE A 13 29.11 -16.43 -13.27
C ILE A 13 28.65 -15.14 -12.58
N LEU A 14 27.78 -14.41 -13.27
CA LEU A 14 26.78 -13.55 -12.64
C LEU A 14 25.43 -14.19 -12.94
N PHE A 15 25.17 -15.31 -12.27
CA PHE A 15 23.80 -15.71 -11.95
C PHE A 15 23.24 -14.61 -11.03
N PHE A 16 22.83 -13.48 -11.60
CA PHE A 16 21.95 -12.57 -10.90
C PHE A 16 20.59 -13.26 -10.85
N GLU A 17 20.28 -13.89 -9.73
CA GLU A 17 18.96 -14.42 -9.46
C GLU A 17 17.94 -13.28 -9.58
N THR A 18 16.94 -13.44 -10.47
CA THR A 18 15.64 -12.79 -10.25
C THR A 18 15.00 -13.52 -9.08
N GLY A 19 14.99 -12.91 -7.90
CA GLY A 19 14.59 -13.60 -6.67
C GLY A 19 13.90 -12.69 -5.67
N CYS A 20 13.00 -13.28 -4.91
CA CYS A 20 12.40 -12.69 -3.72
C CYS A 20 13.49 -12.37 -2.69
N MET A 21 13.86 -11.11 -2.51
CA MET A 21 14.68 -10.70 -1.36
C MET A 21 13.75 -10.39 -0.19
N GLY A 22 13.29 -11.45 0.50
CA GLY A 22 12.32 -11.37 1.60
C GLY A 22 10.87 -11.31 1.11
N ARG A 23 10.01 -10.65 1.90
CA ARG A 23 8.54 -10.68 1.75
C ARG A 23 7.99 -10.17 0.42
N PHE A 24 8.67 -9.23 -0.24
CA PHE A 24 8.16 -8.57 -1.44
C PHE A 24 9.10 -8.77 -2.62
N TYR A 25 8.50 -8.84 -3.81
CA TYR A 25 9.25 -8.82 -5.05
C TYR A 25 9.91 -7.47 -5.28
N ILE A 26 11.19 -7.51 -5.65
CA ILE A 26 11.92 -6.33 -6.10
C ILE A 26 12.29 -6.58 -7.57
N PRO A 27 11.71 -5.84 -8.54
CA PRO A 27 12.04 -6.01 -9.94
C PRO A 27 13.51 -5.64 -10.19
N LYS A 28 14.19 -6.40 -11.06
CA LYS A 28 15.51 -5.99 -11.56
C LYS A 28 15.37 -4.64 -12.24
N ALA A 29 16.30 -3.72 -11.96
CA ALA A 29 16.42 -2.49 -12.72
C ALA A 29 16.61 -2.87 -14.21
N ILE A 30 15.64 -2.52 -15.05
CA ILE A 30 15.76 -2.72 -16.49
C ILE A 30 16.82 -1.73 -16.97
N PRO A 31 17.96 -2.18 -17.53
CA PRO A 31 18.98 -1.27 -18.03
C PRO A 31 18.37 -0.45 -19.18
N ILE A 32 18.18 0.84 -18.96
CA ILE A 32 17.62 1.77 -19.92
C ILE A 32 18.63 1.92 -21.07
N LYS A 33 18.32 1.34 -22.24
CA LYS A 33 19.07 1.60 -23.47
C LYS A 33 18.54 2.87 -24.12
N ALA A 34 19.39 3.61 -24.82
CA ALA A 34 19.01 4.85 -25.51
C ALA A 34 17.88 4.66 -26.56
N SER A 35 17.62 3.42 -27.00
CA SER A 35 16.53 3.04 -27.91
C SER A 35 15.27 2.54 -27.21
N MET A 36 15.25 2.51 -25.87
CA MET A 36 14.13 2.00 -25.09
C MET A 36 13.12 3.14 -24.92
N ILE A 37 12.07 3.13 -25.75
CA ILE A 37 10.89 3.96 -25.52
C ILE A 37 10.23 3.45 -24.23
N ILE A 38 10.58 4.04 -23.09
CA ILE A 38 9.79 3.93 -21.87
C ILE A 38 8.50 4.66 -22.21
N ASN A 39 7.44 3.93 -22.60
CA ASN A 39 6.18 4.46 -23.13
C ASN A 39 5.80 5.82 -22.48
N PRO A 40 6.23 6.96 -23.07
CA PRO A 40 6.22 8.25 -22.38
C PRO A 40 4.80 8.86 -22.38
N ASN A 41 3.88 8.21 -23.10
CA ASN A 41 2.51 8.64 -23.34
C ASN A 41 1.52 7.92 -22.43
N PHE A 42 1.98 7.06 -21.51
CA PHE A 42 1.09 6.34 -20.62
C PHE A 42 0.61 7.25 -19.48
N LYS A 43 -0.28 8.19 -19.81
CA LYS A 43 -1.09 8.90 -18.82
C LYS A 43 -2.05 7.88 -18.24
N ILE A 44 -1.87 7.56 -16.97
CA ILE A 44 -2.81 6.68 -16.28
C ILE A 44 -4.07 7.48 -16.00
N VAL A 45 -5.22 6.82 -16.02
CA VAL A 45 -6.46 7.44 -15.55
C VAL A 45 -6.30 8.00 -14.13
N ASP A 46 -6.93 9.14 -13.87
CA ASP A 46 -6.81 9.84 -12.58
C ASP A 46 -7.57 9.14 -11.45
N LYS A 47 -8.56 8.29 -11.79
CA LYS A 47 -9.46 7.59 -10.87
C LYS A 47 -9.70 6.15 -11.34
N VAL A 48 -9.58 5.17 -10.45
CA VAL A 48 -9.87 3.74 -10.70
C VAL A 48 -10.59 3.11 -9.51
N THR A 49 -11.58 2.28 -9.77
CA THR A 49 -12.17 1.40 -8.76
C THR A 49 -11.40 0.08 -8.71
N VAL A 50 -10.93 -0.36 -7.55
CA VAL A 50 -10.28 -1.66 -7.39
C VAL A 50 -11.17 -2.58 -6.57
N LEU A 51 -11.55 -3.71 -7.14
CA LEU A 51 -12.52 -4.63 -6.55
C LEU A 51 -11.86 -5.95 -6.16
N ASN A 52 -12.06 -6.36 -4.92
CA ASN A 52 -11.82 -7.74 -4.50
C ASN A 52 -13.05 -8.57 -4.90
N VAL A 53 -12.93 -9.41 -5.93
CA VAL A 53 -14.06 -10.24 -6.40
C VAL A 53 -14.09 -11.63 -5.77
N GLN A 54 -13.28 -11.86 -4.74
CA GLN A 54 -13.34 -13.10 -3.98
C GLN A 54 -14.64 -13.14 -3.18
N ALA A 55 -15.58 -14.00 -3.61
CA ALA A 55 -16.93 -14.03 -3.07
C ALA A 55 -16.99 -14.40 -1.56
N HIS A 56 -16.04 -15.21 -1.07
CA HIS A 56 -16.02 -15.70 0.31
C HIS A 56 -14.59 -16.01 0.82
N ASN A 57 -14.46 -16.12 2.14
CA ASN A 57 -13.26 -16.58 2.87
C ASN A 57 -12.99 -18.07 2.61
N THR A 58 -12.65 -18.41 1.37
CA THR A 58 -12.37 -19.78 0.95
C THR A 58 -11.00 -20.20 1.50
N LYS A 59 -11.02 -20.98 2.58
CA LYS A 59 -9.82 -21.66 3.06
C LYS A 59 -9.48 -22.82 2.14
N ILE A 60 -8.27 -22.80 1.58
CA ILE A 60 -7.73 -23.89 0.77
C ILE A 60 -6.58 -24.57 1.50
N ILE A 61 -6.39 -25.87 1.26
CA ILE A 61 -5.21 -26.60 1.74
C ILE A 61 -4.08 -26.35 0.75
N LEU A 62 -3.00 -25.75 1.23
CA LEU A 62 -1.84 -25.40 0.41
C LEU A 62 -0.86 -26.55 0.21
N GLY A 63 -0.86 -27.49 1.16
CA GLY A 63 0.03 -28.63 1.17
C GLY A 63 0.16 -29.27 2.55
N LYS A 64 0.88 -30.39 2.59
CA LYS A 64 1.15 -31.15 3.82
C LYS A 64 2.65 -31.49 3.86
N TYR A 65 3.34 -30.99 4.88
CA TYR A 65 4.72 -31.39 5.18
C TYR A 65 4.77 -32.08 6.54
N LYS A 66 4.89 -31.33 7.64
CA LYS A 66 4.73 -31.85 9.02
C LYS A 66 3.29 -31.79 9.54
N HIS A 67 2.51 -30.83 9.05
CA HIS A 67 1.07 -30.67 9.32
C HIS A 67 0.40 -30.07 8.07
N LYS A 68 -0.94 -30.00 8.07
CA LYS A 68 -1.70 -29.38 6.97
C LYS A 68 -1.57 -27.87 7.07
N TRP A 69 -1.18 -27.23 5.97
CA TRP A 69 -1.16 -25.79 5.85
C TRP A 69 -2.38 -25.33 5.07
N SER A 70 -3.04 -24.28 5.56
CA SER A 70 -4.18 -23.66 4.91
C SER A 70 -3.99 -22.16 4.79
N ALA A 71 -4.50 -21.57 3.72
CA ALA A 71 -4.62 -20.13 3.60
C ALA A 71 -6.01 -19.74 3.13
N ASP A 72 -6.34 -18.48 3.40
CA ASP A 72 -7.56 -17.84 2.95
C ASP A 72 -7.25 -16.96 1.74
N LEU A 73 -7.83 -17.32 0.61
CA LEU A 73 -7.64 -16.62 -0.66
C LEU A 73 -8.12 -15.17 -0.61
N PHE A 74 -9.07 -14.85 0.27
CA PHE A 74 -9.53 -13.48 0.49
C PHE A 74 -8.38 -12.56 0.94
N PHE A 75 -7.58 -12.99 1.92
CA PHE A 75 -6.47 -12.18 2.44
C PHE A 75 -5.33 -12.00 1.44
N TRP A 76 -5.08 -12.99 0.60
CA TRP A 76 -4.09 -12.87 -0.47
C TRP A 76 -4.57 -11.99 -1.62
N THR A 77 -5.86 -12.05 -1.94
CA THR A 77 -6.47 -11.07 -2.86
C THR A 77 -6.36 -9.66 -2.29
N GLN A 78 -6.61 -9.48 -0.99
CA GLN A 78 -6.41 -8.20 -0.33
C GLN A 78 -4.94 -7.74 -0.37
N THR A 79 -3.99 -8.68 -0.26
CA THR A 79 -2.56 -8.39 -0.39
C THR A 79 -2.23 -7.92 -1.81
N ALA A 80 -2.76 -8.58 -2.84
CA ALA A 80 -2.60 -8.17 -4.24
C ALA A 80 -3.16 -6.75 -4.47
N ILE A 81 -4.35 -6.46 -3.95
CA ILE A 81 -4.98 -5.14 -4.00
C ILE A 81 -4.12 -4.10 -3.27
N ASN A 82 -3.56 -4.42 -2.11
CA ASN A 82 -2.71 -3.49 -1.38
C ASN A 82 -1.44 -3.13 -2.17
N VAL A 83 -0.80 -4.11 -2.82
CA VAL A 83 0.36 -3.88 -3.70
C VAL A 83 -0.04 -3.02 -4.90
N LEU A 84 -1.18 -3.34 -5.53
CA LEU A 84 -1.75 -2.57 -6.63
C LEU A 84 -2.01 -1.10 -6.23
N ASN A 85 -2.60 -0.88 -5.05
CA ASN A 85 -2.89 0.45 -4.54
C ASN A 85 -1.63 1.28 -4.29
N MET A 86 -0.56 0.62 -3.81
CA MET A 86 0.75 1.27 -3.66
C MET A 86 1.30 1.75 -5.02
N GLU A 87 1.16 0.94 -6.07
CA GLU A 87 1.59 1.32 -7.42
C GLU A 87 0.74 2.46 -8.01
N PHE A 88 -0.59 2.41 -7.86
CA PHE A 88 -1.46 3.52 -8.28
C PHE A 88 -1.13 4.83 -7.55
N LYS A 89 -0.85 4.76 -6.23
CA LYS A 89 -0.43 5.92 -5.44
C LYS A 89 0.87 6.53 -5.94
N LYS A 90 1.88 5.71 -6.31
CA LYS A 90 3.12 6.20 -6.93
C LYS A 90 2.87 6.93 -8.25
N ARG A 91 1.83 6.52 -8.97
CA ARG A 91 1.41 7.05 -10.28
C ARG A 91 0.39 8.19 -10.17
N LYS A 92 0.09 8.66 -8.94
CA LYS A 92 -0.87 9.73 -8.64
C LYS A 92 -2.33 9.44 -9.05
N THR A 93 -2.68 8.16 -9.23
CA THR A 93 -4.05 7.72 -9.48
C THR A 93 -4.80 7.58 -8.15
N LYS A 94 -5.99 8.20 -8.04
CA LYS A 94 -6.90 8.07 -6.90
C LYS A 94 -7.71 6.77 -7.03
N ILE A 95 -7.92 6.08 -5.92
CA ILE A 95 -8.81 4.93 -5.86
C ILE A 95 -10.09 5.39 -5.18
N ILE A 96 -11.18 5.36 -5.92
CA ILE A 96 -12.50 5.79 -5.45
C ILE A 96 -13.54 4.77 -5.88
N ASP A 97 -14.64 4.71 -5.15
CA ASP A 97 -15.82 3.97 -5.59
C ASP A 97 -16.43 4.68 -6.82
N ASP A 98 -17.09 3.91 -7.70
CA ASP A 98 -17.78 4.39 -8.90
C ASP A 98 -16.93 5.15 -9.95
N ALA A 99 -15.63 4.86 -10.05
CA ALA A 99 -14.82 5.37 -11.16
C ALA A 99 -15.20 4.75 -12.52
N ASP A 100 -14.98 5.51 -13.61
CA ASP A 100 -15.21 5.09 -15.00
C ASP A 100 -14.48 3.80 -15.39
N LYS A 101 -13.36 3.53 -14.72
CA LYS A 101 -12.51 2.36 -14.93
C LYS A 101 -12.48 1.54 -13.64
N PHE A 102 -12.65 0.23 -13.77
CA PHE A 102 -12.50 -0.68 -12.65
C PHE A 102 -11.59 -1.85 -13.00
N LEU A 103 -10.87 -2.32 -11.98
CA LEU A 103 -10.02 -3.50 -12.03
C LEU A 103 -10.42 -4.45 -10.91
N LYS A 104 -10.81 -5.66 -11.28
CA LYS A 104 -11.19 -6.74 -10.37
C LYS A 104 -10.02 -7.69 -10.21
N LEU A 105 -9.70 -8.04 -8.98
CA LEU A 105 -8.66 -9.00 -8.65
C LEU A 105 -9.21 -10.15 -7.80
N ALA A 106 -8.72 -11.36 -8.05
CA ALA A 106 -8.93 -12.52 -7.20
C ALA A 106 -7.73 -13.46 -7.26
N VAL A 107 -7.19 -13.85 -6.12
CA VAL A 107 -6.29 -15.02 -6.05
C VAL A 107 -7.17 -16.25 -6.04
N THR A 108 -7.18 -17.01 -7.15
CA THR A 108 -8.11 -18.14 -7.32
C THR A 108 -7.55 -19.44 -6.76
N ASN A 109 -6.21 -19.56 -6.76
CA ASN A 109 -5.51 -20.77 -6.36
C ASN A 109 -4.17 -20.43 -5.74
N ALA A 110 -3.71 -21.33 -4.86
CA ALA A 110 -2.32 -21.39 -4.47
C ALA A 110 -1.94 -22.80 -4.01
N TYR A 111 -0.65 -23.10 -4.11
CA TYR A 111 -0.10 -24.37 -3.64
C TYR A 111 1.37 -24.21 -3.24
N LEU A 112 1.84 -25.14 -2.41
CA LEU A 112 3.20 -25.13 -1.88
C LEU A 112 4.02 -26.33 -2.35
N VAL A 113 5.27 -26.06 -2.68
CA VAL A 113 6.30 -27.07 -2.91
C VAL A 113 7.42 -26.85 -1.90
N TRP A 114 7.64 -27.86 -1.05
CA TRP A 114 8.69 -27.86 -0.04
C TRP A 114 9.98 -28.42 -0.64
N LYS A 115 11.07 -27.65 -0.57
CA LYS A 115 12.43 -28.11 -0.91
C LYS A 115 13.27 -28.17 0.36
N PHE A 116 14.47 -28.75 0.27
CA PHE A 116 15.33 -29.00 1.43
C PHE A 116 15.69 -27.74 2.23
N ARG A 117 15.80 -26.57 1.59
CA ARG A 117 16.15 -25.30 2.26
C ARG A 117 15.14 -24.18 2.07
N ASP A 118 14.23 -24.33 1.11
CA ASP A 118 13.34 -23.26 0.68
C ASP A 118 11.92 -23.78 0.46
N ILE A 119 10.98 -22.85 0.56
CA ILE A 119 9.56 -23.06 0.32
C ILE A 119 9.22 -22.28 -0.93
N THR A 120 8.63 -22.96 -1.90
CA THR A 120 8.08 -22.33 -3.09
C THR A 120 6.57 -22.25 -2.95
N CYS A 121 6.03 -21.04 -3.03
CA CYS A 121 4.61 -20.77 -3.05
C CYS A 121 4.21 -20.26 -4.42
N THR A 122 3.29 -20.98 -5.07
CA THR A 122 2.74 -20.62 -6.35
C THR A 122 1.32 -20.13 -6.16
N ILE A 123 0.99 -18.99 -6.74
CA ILE A 123 -0.35 -18.39 -6.70
C ILE A 123 -0.83 -18.11 -8.12
N ILE A 124 -2.15 -18.15 -8.32
CA ILE A 124 -2.80 -17.72 -9.56
C ILE A 124 -3.61 -16.47 -9.24
N LEU A 125 -3.17 -15.32 -9.76
CA LEU A 125 -3.90 -14.06 -9.68
C LEU A 125 -4.74 -13.87 -10.94
N HIS A 126 -6.05 -13.87 -10.78
CA HIS A 126 -7.00 -13.46 -11.81
C HIS A 126 -7.16 -11.94 -11.78
N ALA A 127 -7.07 -11.32 -12.96
CA ALA A 127 -7.40 -9.92 -13.18
C ALA A 127 -8.48 -9.79 -14.26
N GLU A 128 -9.48 -8.94 -14.00
CA GLU A 128 -10.55 -8.58 -14.94
C GLU A 128 -10.72 -7.06 -14.99
N THR A 129 -10.76 -6.49 -16.20
CA THR A 129 -11.03 -5.09 -16.46
C THR A 129 -12.50 -4.87 -16.87
N GLY A 130 -12.97 -3.62 -16.82
CA GLY A 130 -14.36 -3.30 -17.16
C GLY A 130 -14.75 -3.41 -18.64
N ASP A 131 -13.79 -3.61 -19.54
CA ASP A 131 -14.02 -4.00 -20.94
C ASP A 131 -13.99 -5.52 -21.15
N ASN A 132 -14.14 -6.30 -20.08
CA ASN A 132 -14.17 -7.77 -20.07
C ASN A 132 -12.85 -8.44 -20.48
N TYR A 133 -11.71 -7.73 -20.49
CA TYR A 133 -10.41 -8.40 -20.60
C TYR A 133 -10.10 -9.16 -19.32
N ARG A 134 -9.76 -10.44 -19.45
CA ARG A 134 -9.52 -11.38 -18.34
C ARG A 134 -8.21 -12.11 -18.55
N VAL A 135 -7.41 -12.20 -17.50
CA VAL A 135 -6.09 -12.81 -17.55
C VAL A 135 -5.71 -13.41 -16.20
N ASN A 136 -4.95 -14.50 -16.24
CA ASN A 136 -4.43 -15.19 -15.06
C ASN A 136 -2.90 -15.09 -15.04
N TYR A 137 -2.35 -14.70 -13.90
CA TYR A 137 -0.92 -14.68 -13.64
C TYR A 137 -0.58 -15.79 -12.66
N GLU A 138 -0.03 -16.90 -13.17
CA GLU A 138 0.54 -17.95 -12.33
C GLU A 138 2.00 -17.63 -12.03
N VAL A 139 2.29 -17.41 -10.75
CA VAL A 139 3.61 -16.93 -10.33
C VAL A 139 4.06 -17.64 -9.07
N SER A 140 5.37 -17.90 -9.00
CA SER A 140 6.00 -18.58 -7.87
C SER A 140 7.00 -17.68 -7.16
N GLY A 141 6.81 -17.50 -5.86
CA GLY A 141 7.84 -16.96 -4.98
C GLY A 141 8.62 -18.11 -4.36
N ASN A 142 9.90 -17.89 -4.06
CA ASN A 142 10.75 -18.87 -3.40
C ASN A 142 11.55 -18.19 -2.30
N THR A 143 11.32 -18.58 -1.04
CA THR A 143 12.04 -18.05 0.12
C THR A 143 12.15 -19.11 1.23
N LYS A 144 12.84 -18.81 2.32
CA LYS A 144 12.92 -19.69 3.49
C LYS A 144 11.65 -19.71 4.33
N ASP A 145 10.82 -18.67 4.23
CA ASP A 145 9.59 -18.50 4.99
C ASP A 145 8.35 -18.69 4.09
N LEU A 146 7.33 -19.33 4.64
CA LEU A 146 6.11 -19.62 3.89
C LEU A 146 5.38 -18.34 3.44
N TYR A 147 5.18 -17.42 4.37
CA TYR A 147 4.43 -16.19 4.11
C TYR A 147 5.22 -15.26 3.20
N GLU A 148 6.52 -15.15 3.41
CA GLU A 148 7.38 -14.37 2.51
C GLU A 148 7.36 -14.93 1.08
N SER A 149 7.33 -16.26 0.94
CA SER A 149 7.24 -16.91 -0.36
C SER A 149 5.94 -16.57 -1.09
N CYS A 150 4.80 -16.60 -0.41
CA CYS A 150 3.50 -16.31 -1.03
C CYS A 150 3.32 -14.81 -1.29
N ASP A 151 3.72 -13.95 -0.35
CA ASP A 151 3.64 -12.49 -0.54
C ASP A 151 4.55 -12.02 -1.68
N CYS A 152 5.70 -12.68 -1.86
CA CYS A 152 6.53 -12.44 -3.03
C CYS A 152 5.83 -12.87 -4.32
N ALA A 153 5.22 -14.05 -4.37
CA ALA A 153 4.48 -14.53 -5.54
C ALA A 153 3.35 -13.56 -5.94
N ILE A 154 2.61 -13.06 -4.96
CA ILE A 154 1.54 -12.06 -5.14
C ILE A 154 2.11 -10.75 -5.71
N SER A 155 3.22 -10.27 -5.15
CA SER A 155 3.86 -9.03 -5.59
C SER A 155 4.40 -9.14 -7.01
N GLN A 156 4.96 -10.31 -7.38
CA GLN A 156 5.38 -10.59 -8.74
C GLN A 156 4.19 -10.63 -9.71
N ALA A 157 3.07 -11.26 -9.32
CA ALA A 157 1.86 -11.32 -10.14
C ALA A 157 1.28 -9.93 -10.42
N VAL A 158 1.21 -9.06 -9.41
CA VAL A 158 0.80 -7.65 -9.61
C VAL A 158 1.79 -6.90 -10.51
N ALA A 159 3.09 -7.15 -10.38
CA ALA A 159 4.09 -6.54 -11.26
C ALA A 159 3.95 -7.01 -12.72
N LEU A 160 3.68 -8.29 -12.95
CA LEU A 160 3.41 -8.83 -14.29
C LEU A 160 2.13 -8.26 -14.88
N MET A 161 1.09 -8.09 -14.07
CA MET A 161 -0.15 -7.43 -14.46
C MET A 161 0.09 -6.01 -14.98
N PHE A 162 1.00 -5.26 -14.36
CA PHE A 162 1.41 -3.95 -14.85
C PHE A 162 2.30 -3.96 -16.09
N ASN A 163 2.84 -5.10 -16.49
CA ASN A 163 3.55 -5.27 -17.76
C ASN A 163 2.63 -5.77 -18.88
N ASP A 164 1.37 -6.09 -18.57
CA ASP A 164 0.39 -6.55 -19.55
C ASP A 164 -0.08 -5.38 -20.41
N GLY A 165 0.15 -5.48 -21.72
CA GLY A 165 -0.20 -4.42 -22.67
C GLY A 165 -1.69 -4.10 -22.70
N ASN A 166 -2.57 -5.08 -22.49
CA ASN A 166 -4.03 -4.85 -22.53
C ASN A 166 -4.51 -4.16 -21.27
N ILE A 167 -4.01 -4.58 -20.09
CA ILE A 167 -4.31 -3.93 -18.82
C ILE A 167 -3.77 -2.50 -18.82
N LEU A 168 -2.55 -2.30 -19.32
CA LEU A 168 -2.01 -0.98 -19.53
C LEU A 168 -2.95 -0.18 -20.45
N ASN A 169 -3.23 -0.63 -21.67
CA ASN A 169 -4.08 0.11 -22.60
C ASN A 169 -5.47 0.45 -22.01
N TYR A 170 -6.05 -0.43 -21.21
CA TYR A 170 -7.32 -0.16 -20.52
C TYR A 170 -7.21 0.96 -19.47
N LEU A 171 -6.10 0.98 -18.72
CA LEU A 171 -5.77 1.96 -17.68
C LEU A 171 -5.17 3.26 -18.25
N ALA A 172 -4.89 3.32 -19.55
CA ALA A 172 -4.47 4.54 -20.21
C ALA A 172 -5.63 5.54 -20.30
N ALA A 173 -5.36 6.79 -19.97
CA ALA A 173 -6.24 7.89 -20.31
C ALA A 173 -6.33 7.98 -21.83
N LYS A 174 -7.55 7.99 -22.37
CA LYS A 174 -7.78 8.29 -23.78
C LYS A 174 -7.22 9.70 -24.02
N GLU A 175 -6.25 9.85 -24.91
CA GLU A 175 -5.86 11.19 -25.35
C GLU A 175 -7.13 11.86 -25.89
N LEU A 176 -7.54 12.95 -25.24
CA LEU A 176 -8.59 13.80 -25.79
C LEU A 176 -8.09 14.28 -27.16
N PRO A 177 -8.92 14.21 -28.22
CA PRO A 177 -8.68 14.96 -29.43
C PRO A 177 -8.40 16.43 -29.06
N GLN A 178 -7.36 17.00 -29.65
CA GLN A 178 -6.97 18.38 -29.40
C GLN A 178 -8.15 19.35 -29.62
N GLN A 179 -8.48 20.06 -28.54
CA GLN A 179 -9.10 21.39 -28.44
C GLN A 179 -10.42 21.66 -29.20
N ILE A 180 -11.49 21.85 -28.42
CA ILE A 180 -12.39 22.99 -28.65
C ILE A 180 -12.12 23.97 -27.49
N LYS A 181 -11.79 25.22 -27.85
CA LYS A 181 -11.57 26.36 -26.96
C LYS A 181 -12.69 26.45 -25.90
N PRO A 182 -12.38 26.80 -24.63
CA PRO A 182 -13.41 27.21 -23.71
C PRO A 182 -14.10 28.46 -24.27
N SER A 183 -15.38 28.33 -24.64
CA SER A 183 -16.29 29.47 -24.65
C SER A 183 -16.42 29.90 -23.19
N GLU A 184 -15.88 31.09 -22.93
CA GLU A 184 -15.97 31.82 -21.69
C GLU A 184 -17.47 32.07 -21.39
N LYS A 185 -18.07 31.18 -20.60
CA LYS A 185 -19.20 31.56 -19.75
C LYS A 185 -18.60 32.00 -18.44
N THR A 186 -18.50 33.32 -18.31
CA THR A 186 -18.18 34.05 -17.09
C THR A 186 -19.19 33.65 -16.01
N ILE A 187 -18.87 32.64 -15.22
CA ILE A 187 -19.34 32.58 -13.84
C ILE A 187 -18.25 33.28 -13.07
N SER A 188 -18.55 34.51 -12.65
CA SER A 188 -17.78 35.22 -11.64
C SER A 188 -17.73 34.35 -10.39
N VAL A 189 -16.68 33.54 -10.25
CA VAL A 189 -16.32 32.93 -8.98
C VAL A 189 -15.90 34.10 -8.11
N GLU A 190 -16.85 34.60 -7.31
CA GLU A 190 -16.51 35.36 -6.12
C GLU A 190 -15.37 34.61 -5.44
N LYS A 191 -14.28 35.30 -5.10
CA LYS A 191 -13.22 34.77 -4.26
C LYS A 191 -13.86 34.34 -2.94
N THR A 192 -14.35 33.12 -2.89
CA THR A 192 -14.80 32.46 -1.68
C THR A 192 -13.61 32.41 -0.76
N LYS A 193 -13.77 32.99 0.42
CA LYS A 193 -12.78 33.01 1.47
C LYS A 193 -12.30 31.58 1.75
N ASP A 194 -10.99 31.41 1.89
CA ASP A 194 -10.31 30.17 2.27
C ASP A 194 -9.44 30.55 3.48
N THR A 195 -9.93 30.23 4.67
CA THR A 195 -9.41 30.72 5.95
C THR A 195 -8.11 30.04 6.35
N ASP A 196 -7.99 28.73 6.12
CA ASP A 196 -6.82 27.93 6.51
C ASP A 196 -5.83 27.68 5.36
N LYS A 197 -6.21 28.05 4.12
CA LYS A 197 -5.39 27.99 2.90
C LYS A 197 -4.97 26.57 2.55
N ASP A 198 -5.82 25.60 2.85
CA ASP A 198 -5.61 24.21 2.48
C ASP A 198 -6.00 23.91 1.01
N GLY A 199 -6.64 24.88 0.35
CA GLY A 199 -7.09 24.81 -1.04
C GLY A 199 -8.57 24.46 -1.21
N VAL A 200 -9.33 24.34 -0.12
CA VAL A 200 -10.79 24.14 -0.10
C VAL A 200 -11.46 25.41 0.43
N PRO A 201 -12.35 26.06 -0.34
CA PRO A 201 -13.03 27.26 0.15
C PRO A 201 -13.90 27.00 1.40
N ASP A 202 -14.03 28.01 2.28
CA ASP A 202 -14.72 27.92 3.58
C ASP A 202 -16.16 27.36 3.48
N ASN A 203 -16.84 27.56 2.35
CA ASN A 203 -18.20 27.06 2.13
C ASN A 203 -18.28 25.56 1.80
N LEU A 204 -17.16 24.94 1.40
CA LEU A 204 -17.02 23.52 1.09
C LEU A 204 -16.12 22.79 2.10
N ASP A 205 -15.41 23.54 2.93
CA ASP A 205 -14.49 23.02 3.93
C ASP A 205 -15.21 22.64 5.23
N LYS A 206 -15.02 21.39 5.65
CA LYS A 206 -15.54 20.86 6.92
C LYS A 206 -14.53 20.98 8.07
N CYS A 207 -13.28 21.27 7.75
CA CYS A 207 -12.15 21.34 8.65
C CYS A 207 -11.41 22.68 8.47
N LEU A 208 -12.12 23.77 8.79
CA LEU A 208 -11.75 25.20 8.66
C LEU A 208 -10.45 25.66 9.34
N ASP A 209 -9.65 24.75 9.89
CA ASP A 209 -8.45 25.06 10.64
C ASP A 209 -7.26 24.16 10.31
N THR A 210 -7.32 23.39 9.22
CA THR A 210 -6.38 22.33 8.90
C THR A 210 -4.92 22.82 8.87
N PRO A 211 -3.97 22.06 9.44
CA PRO A 211 -2.59 22.54 9.55
C PRO A 211 -1.94 22.80 8.19
N LEU A 212 -1.07 23.80 8.15
CA LEU A 212 -0.41 24.22 6.91
C LEU A 212 0.34 23.04 6.26
N SER A 213 0.10 22.83 4.96
CA SER A 213 0.67 21.73 4.15
C SER A 213 0.23 20.32 4.55
N ALA A 214 -0.82 20.17 5.33
CA ALA A 214 -1.48 18.88 5.51
C ALA A 214 -2.11 18.40 4.20
N PRO A 215 -2.03 17.10 3.86
CA PRO A 215 -2.77 16.55 2.74
C PRO A 215 -4.25 16.39 3.10
N VAL A 216 -5.11 17.15 2.43
CA VAL A 216 -6.55 17.18 2.69
C VAL A 216 -7.36 16.41 1.66
N ASN A 217 -8.55 15.99 2.05
CA ASN A 217 -9.56 15.46 1.13
C ASN A 217 -10.39 16.60 0.51
N ASP A 218 -11.38 16.26 -0.32
CA ASP A 218 -12.24 17.23 -1.00
C ASP A 218 -13.14 18.05 -0.04
N LYS A 219 -13.05 17.80 1.28
CA LYS A 219 -13.77 18.49 2.37
C LYS A 219 -12.82 19.26 3.29
N GLY A 220 -11.57 19.48 2.87
CA GLY A 220 -10.52 20.16 3.63
C GLY A 220 -9.97 19.38 4.84
N CYS A 221 -10.43 18.15 5.06
CA CYS A 221 -10.02 17.39 6.25
C CYS A 221 -8.77 16.53 6.00
N TRP A 222 -7.77 16.66 6.86
CA TRP A 222 -6.62 15.76 6.89
C TRP A 222 -6.94 14.47 7.66
N LEU A 223 -7.12 13.37 6.93
CA LEU A 223 -7.32 12.04 7.50
C LEU A 223 -5.97 11.33 7.67
N ILE A 224 -5.56 11.14 8.93
CA ILE A 224 -4.34 10.39 9.27
C ILE A 224 -4.70 8.90 9.40
N GLU A 225 -4.06 8.07 8.59
CA GLU A 225 -4.24 6.62 8.65
C GLU A 225 -3.68 6.01 9.95
N ASN A 226 -4.30 4.94 10.43
CA ASN A 226 -3.83 4.21 11.60
C ASN A 226 -2.57 3.39 11.28
N VAL A 227 -1.64 3.36 12.24
CA VAL A 227 -0.46 2.48 12.18
C VAL A 227 -0.83 1.11 12.75
N LEU A 228 -0.90 0.07 11.91
CA LEU A 228 -1.31 -1.28 12.32
C LEU A 228 -0.11 -2.18 12.63
N PHE A 229 -0.30 -3.07 13.62
CA PHE A 229 0.74 -3.96 14.14
C PHE A 229 0.37 -5.43 14.01
N ASP A 230 1.40 -6.27 13.89
CA ASP A 230 1.22 -7.72 13.95
C ASP A 230 0.92 -8.19 15.38
N PHE A 231 0.40 -9.41 15.48
CA PHE A 231 0.05 -10.00 16.77
C PHE A 231 1.26 -10.04 17.68
N ASN A 232 1.09 -9.51 18.89
CA ASN A 232 2.15 -9.40 19.89
C ASN A 232 3.42 -8.63 19.46
N ARG A 233 3.28 -7.71 18.51
CA ARG A 233 4.39 -6.89 17.98
C ARG A 233 4.14 -5.40 18.17
N TYR A 234 5.24 -4.64 18.19
CA TYR A 234 5.24 -3.17 18.27
C TYR A 234 6.21 -2.53 17.26
N ASP A 235 6.86 -3.30 16.39
CA ASP A 235 7.71 -2.73 15.34
C ASP A 235 6.89 -2.00 14.26
N ILE A 236 7.38 -0.82 13.85
CA ILE A 236 6.76 -0.03 12.79
C ILE A 236 7.06 -0.71 11.46
N LYS A 237 6.00 -1.13 10.76
CA LYS A 237 6.13 -1.73 9.43
C LYS A 237 6.68 -0.69 8.43
N PRO A 238 7.58 -1.08 7.50
CA PRO A 238 8.21 -0.14 6.57
C PRO A 238 7.25 0.77 5.79
N LYS A 239 6.06 0.26 5.45
CA LYS A 239 5.01 1.01 4.73
C LYS A 239 4.56 2.29 5.46
N TYR A 240 4.67 2.35 6.79
CA TYR A 240 4.20 3.49 7.58
C TYR A 240 5.22 4.62 7.68
N TYR A 241 6.50 4.41 7.36
CA TYR A 241 7.49 5.49 7.45
C TYR A 241 7.17 6.69 6.55
N SER A 242 6.61 6.46 5.35
CA SER A 242 6.19 7.55 4.46
C SER A 242 5.05 8.39 5.03
N LEU A 243 4.10 7.75 5.74
CA LEU A 243 3.03 8.44 6.48
C LEU A 243 3.62 9.27 7.62
N LEU A 244 4.48 8.66 8.45
CA LEU A 244 5.12 9.35 9.58
C LEU A 244 5.99 10.54 9.12
N ASP A 245 6.75 10.39 8.03
CA ASP A 245 7.54 11.46 7.42
C ASP A 245 6.67 12.59 6.87
N THR A 246 5.45 12.28 6.39
CA THR A 246 4.48 13.30 5.97
C THR A 246 4.00 14.10 7.19
N ILE A 247 3.68 13.43 8.30
CA ILE A 247 3.29 14.10 9.55
C ILE A 247 4.42 14.99 10.07
N ILE A 248 5.68 14.53 10.01
CA ILE A 248 6.87 15.33 10.38
C ILE A 248 6.92 16.64 9.60
N LYS A 249 6.74 16.59 8.26
CA LYS A 249 6.76 17.80 7.42
C LYS A 249 5.71 18.81 7.85
N VAL A 250 4.52 18.35 8.24
CA VAL A 250 3.46 19.23 8.74
C VAL A 250 3.82 19.80 10.11
N LEU A 251 4.32 18.98 11.04
CA LEU A 251 4.75 19.43 12.37
C LEU A 251 5.89 20.45 12.32
N VAL A 252 6.81 20.33 11.36
CA VAL A 252 7.91 21.29 11.13
C VAL A 252 7.37 22.66 10.69
N LYS A 253 6.36 22.68 9.81
CA LYS A 253 5.75 23.93 9.34
C LYS A 253 4.77 24.56 10.35
N ASN A 254 4.32 23.79 11.33
CA ASN A 254 3.36 24.22 12.33
C ASN A 254 3.96 24.05 13.74
N PRO A 255 4.84 24.96 14.21
CA PRO A 255 5.64 24.76 15.43
C PRO A 255 4.82 24.65 16.73
N ASN A 256 3.63 25.26 16.76
CA ASN A 256 2.73 25.20 17.93
C ASN A 256 1.86 23.94 17.97
N LEU A 257 1.78 23.20 16.86
CA LEU A 257 0.94 22.00 16.76
C LEU A 257 1.52 20.89 17.63
N LYS A 258 0.69 20.28 18.47
CA LYS A 258 1.06 19.11 19.28
C LYS A 258 0.34 17.89 18.71
N MET A 259 0.74 16.70 19.17
CA MET A 259 0.04 15.47 18.83
C MET A 259 -0.07 14.54 20.03
N GLU A 260 -1.15 13.78 20.05
CA GLU A 260 -1.38 12.65 20.94
C GLU A 260 -1.26 11.35 20.15
N ILE A 261 -0.46 10.41 20.67
CA ILE A 261 -0.23 9.11 20.03
C ILE A 261 -0.86 8.05 20.90
N ARG A 262 -1.96 7.46 20.45
CA ARG A 262 -2.75 6.49 21.22
C ARG A 262 -2.46 5.07 20.78
N GLY A 263 -1.85 4.28 21.65
CA GLY A 263 -1.63 2.86 21.42
C GLY A 263 -2.82 2.01 21.85
N TYR A 264 -3.14 1.00 21.04
CA TYR A 264 -4.19 0.01 21.33
C TYR A 264 -3.72 -1.41 21.02
N THR A 265 -4.42 -2.40 21.57
CA THR A 265 -4.22 -3.83 21.32
C THR A 265 -5.52 -4.48 20.85
N ASP A 266 -5.42 -5.77 20.49
CA ASP A 266 -6.61 -6.61 20.43
C ASP A 266 -7.00 -7.09 21.84
N ASN A 267 -8.02 -7.94 21.90
CA ASN A 267 -8.59 -8.45 23.16
C ASN A 267 -7.91 -9.73 23.68
N ILE A 268 -6.76 -10.14 23.13
CA ILE A 268 -6.03 -11.31 23.60
C ILE A 268 -5.03 -10.94 24.70
N GLY A 269 -5.03 -11.71 25.78
CA GLY A 269 -4.11 -11.53 26.91
C GLY A 269 -4.70 -10.68 28.06
N THR A 270 -3.93 -10.52 29.12
CA THR A 270 -4.38 -9.78 30.31
C THR A 270 -4.42 -8.27 30.05
N GLU A 271 -5.27 -7.54 30.78
CA GLU A 271 -5.34 -6.07 30.67
C GLU A 271 -3.97 -5.44 30.93
N ALA A 272 -3.26 -5.85 31.98
CA ALA A 272 -1.93 -5.34 32.31
C ALA A 272 -0.91 -5.58 31.18
N TYR A 273 -0.95 -6.75 30.54
CA TYR A 273 -0.09 -7.03 29.39
C TYR A 273 -0.40 -6.11 28.22
N ASN A 274 -1.69 -5.95 27.92
CA ASN A 274 -2.15 -5.13 26.81
C ASN A 274 -1.85 -3.65 27.01
N ILE A 275 -1.97 -3.13 28.24
CA ILE A 275 -1.52 -1.77 28.59
C ILE A 275 -0.02 -1.59 28.31
N GLY A 276 0.83 -2.55 28.69
CA GLY A 276 2.26 -2.47 28.41
C GLY A 276 2.57 -2.55 26.90
N LEU A 277 1.84 -3.38 26.15
CA LEU A 277 2.04 -3.51 24.70
C LEU A 277 1.57 -2.28 23.93
N SER A 278 0.41 -1.70 24.27
CA SER A 278 -0.04 -0.45 23.64
C SER A 278 0.88 0.72 23.96
N GLU A 279 1.44 0.78 25.17
CA GLU A 279 2.42 1.81 25.53
C GLU A 279 3.66 1.72 24.62
N LYS A 280 4.23 0.52 24.44
CA LYS A 280 5.37 0.31 23.54
C LYS A 280 5.08 0.75 22.11
N ARG A 281 3.86 0.52 21.61
CA ARG A 281 3.42 0.96 20.27
C ARG A 281 3.34 2.48 20.14
N ALA A 282 2.90 3.18 21.17
CA ALA A 282 2.91 4.64 21.17
C ALA A 282 4.34 5.20 21.30
N VAL A 283 5.17 4.58 22.14
CA VAL A 283 6.55 5.00 22.41
C VAL A 283 7.44 4.85 21.17
N ILE A 284 7.41 3.72 20.47
CA ILE A 284 8.27 3.52 19.29
C ILE A 284 7.99 4.54 18.16
N ILE A 285 6.72 4.95 18.00
CA ILE A 285 6.34 6.00 17.06
C ILE A 285 6.84 7.36 17.59
N THR A 286 6.69 7.63 18.89
CA THR A 286 7.24 8.84 19.54
C THR A 286 8.75 8.97 19.32
N GLU A 287 9.50 7.89 19.55
CA GLU A 287 10.95 7.83 19.34
C GLU A 287 11.31 8.13 17.88
N TYR A 288 10.53 7.61 16.92
CA TYR A 288 10.74 7.92 15.52
C TYR A 288 10.61 9.43 15.23
N PHE A 289 9.58 10.08 15.76
CA PHE A 289 9.39 11.52 15.61
C PHE A 289 10.49 12.35 16.29
N ILE A 290 10.89 11.98 17.51
CA ILE A 290 11.98 12.65 18.23
C ILE A 290 13.29 12.53 17.46
N LYS A 291 13.61 11.32 16.96
CA LYS A 291 14.80 11.06 16.13
C LYS A 291 14.82 11.91 14.86
N LYS A 292 13.65 12.31 14.35
CA LYS A 292 13.48 13.18 13.18
C LYS A 292 13.43 14.67 13.53
N GLY A 293 13.66 15.04 14.78
CA GLY A 293 13.81 16.42 15.24
C GLY A 293 12.55 17.07 15.78
N ILE A 294 11.46 16.32 16.02
CA ILE A 294 10.28 16.86 16.69
C ILE A 294 10.53 16.93 18.20
N ALA A 295 10.30 18.10 18.80
CA ALA A 295 10.52 18.30 20.23
C ALA A 295 9.59 17.40 21.07
N GLN A 296 10.13 16.75 22.10
CA GLN A 296 9.42 15.77 22.92
C GLN A 296 8.17 16.35 23.59
N ASN A 297 8.20 17.62 24.01
CA ASN A 297 7.06 18.30 24.63
C ASN A 297 5.86 18.52 23.67
N ARG A 298 6.02 18.25 22.38
CA ARG A 298 4.94 18.30 21.38
C ARG A 298 4.26 16.94 21.16
N ILE A 299 4.74 15.88 21.82
CA ILE A 299 4.28 14.52 21.59
C ILE A 299 3.78 13.94 22.92
N HIS A 300 2.52 13.52 22.92
CA HIS A 300 1.86 12.98 24.10
C HIS A 300 1.48 11.51 23.84
N PRO A 301 2.36 10.53 24.13
CA PRO A 301 2.00 9.13 24.03
C PRO A 301 0.98 8.75 25.12
N LYS A 302 -0.01 7.95 24.75
CA LYS A 302 -1.06 7.41 25.63
C LYS A 302 -1.26 5.92 25.35
N SER A 303 -1.49 5.17 26.42
CA SER A 303 -1.75 3.74 26.37
C SER A 303 -3.20 3.46 26.73
N PHE A 304 -3.92 2.72 25.87
CA PHE A 304 -5.32 2.36 26.09
C PHE A 304 -5.55 0.85 26.22
N GLY A 305 -4.53 0.03 25.96
CA GLY A 305 -4.65 -1.43 25.94
C GLY A 305 -5.72 -1.87 24.96
N LEU A 306 -6.59 -2.77 25.42
CA LEU A 306 -7.70 -3.33 24.62
C LEU A 306 -8.97 -2.46 24.62
N LYS A 307 -8.96 -1.30 25.28
CA LYS A 307 -10.13 -0.40 25.34
C LYS A 307 -10.37 0.25 23.98
N ASN A 308 -11.62 0.64 23.72
CA ASN A 308 -12.04 1.31 22.48
C ASN A 308 -11.67 0.53 21.20
N PRO A 309 -12.17 -0.72 21.02
CA PRO A 309 -11.96 -1.44 19.78
C PRO A 309 -12.63 -0.71 18.60
N VAL A 310 -11.97 -0.69 17.45
CA VAL A 310 -12.56 -0.20 16.18
C VAL A 310 -13.62 -1.18 15.69
N VAL A 311 -13.34 -2.47 15.82
CA VAL A 311 -14.27 -3.54 15.48
C VAL A 311 -14.46 -4.42 16.71
N ASN A 312 -15.68 -4.45 17.23
CA ASN A 312 -16.05 -5.24 18.40
C ASN A 312 -16.45 -6.67 17.99
N GLU A 313 -15.51 -7.41 17.42
CA GLU A 313 -15.70 -8.79 16.98
C GLU A 313 -14.49 -9.66 17.32
N ASP A 314 -14.74 -10.95 17.55
CA ASP A 314 -13.72 -11.93 17.94
C ASP A 314 -13.05 -12.65 16.75
N SER A 315 -12.89 -11.96 15.62
CA SER A 315 -12.20 -12.47 14.43
C SER A 315 -10.75 -11.97 14.36
N ASP A 316 -9.84 -12.76 13.78
CA ASP A 316 -8.45 -12.31 13.59
C ASP A 316 -8.34 -11.05 12.71
N ALA A 317 -9.29 -10.87 11.79
CA ALA A 317 -9.41 -9.67 10.96
C ALA A 317 -9.77 -8.44 11.81
N ALA A 318 -10.79 -8.54 12.67
CA ALA A 318 -11.16 -7.48 13.60
C ALA A 318 -10.00 -7.16 14.57
N ARG A 319 -9.35 -8.20 15.12
CA ARG A 319 -8.16 -8.04 15.97
C ARG A 319 -7.03 -7.32 15.24
N ALA A 320 -6.80 -7.60 13.96
CA ALA A 320 -5.79 -6.90 13.17
C ALA A 320 -6.05 -5.40 13.03
N LEU A 321 -7.32 -5.00 12.92
CA LEU A 321 -7.71 -3.60 12.91
C LEU A 321 -7.59 -2.95 14.30
N ASN A 322 -7.82 -3.71 15.37
CA ASN A 322 -7.70 -3.23 16.75
C ASN A 322 -6.25 -3.05 17.20
N ARG A 323 -5.31 -3.87 16.69
CA ARG A 323 -3.86 -3.72 16.92
C ARG A 323 -3.30 -2.51 16.19
N ARG A 324 -3.50 -1.32 16.76
CA ARG A 324 -3.21 -0.06 16.07
C ARG A 324 -2.58 1.00 16.96
N THR A 325 -2.11 2.05 16.32
CA THR A 325 -1.87 3.35 16.93
C THR A 325 -2.56 4.42 16.11
N GLU A 326 -3.27 5.29 16.82
CA GLU A 326 -3.92 6.48 16.27
C GLU A 326 -3.03 7.69 16.58
N ILE A 327 -2.88 8.59 15.61
CA ILE A 327 -2.15 9.85 15.78
C ILE A 327 -3.16 10.97 15.62
N LEU A 328 -3.36 11.73 16.69
CA LEU A 328 -4.32 12.81 16.75
C LEU A 328 -3.56 14.11 16.94
N LEU A 329 -3.89 15.11 16.15
CA LEU A 329 -3.32 16.44 16.31
C LEU A 329 -4.11 17.17 17.40
N ILE A 330 -3.39 17.81 18.30
CA ILE A 330 -3.96 18.60 19.39
C ILE A 330 -3.42 20.03 19.29
N ARG A 331 -4.33 20.99 19.37
CA ARG A 331 -4.01 22.42 19.32
C ARG A 331 -3.98 23.00 20.72
#